data_AF-A0A661NYK5-F1
#
_entry.id   AF-A0A661NYK5-F1
#
_cell.length_a   1.000
_cell.length_b   1.000
_cell.length_c   1.000
_cell.angle_alpha   90.00
_cell.angle_beta   90.00
_cell.angle_gamma   90.00
#
_symmetry.space_group_name_H-M   'P 1'
#
loop_
_entity.id
_entity.type
_entity.pdbx_description
1 polymer ?
#
loop_
_entity_poly.entity_id
_entity_poly.type
_entity_poly.pdbx_seq_one_letter_code
_entity_poly.pdbx_strand_id
1 'polypeptide(L)'
;MRLPTTTPNSGLVKVPQGLEEAKGASRFTTVTRSLHPLAPQRMALCAVLGALLALAPPSLAAQPGSSASDLAASSAKAPEIPLPELPKLQPITLEPPAASVTESLESRLDQLSHTEATDPLAPVDLGFLTADLNAEMVSAIARRRQALGKELNGSAASRLLDKARSAGRKAIRKQRKANKKKKVKGDEPVSDWLVFILALPKRDSQDWRDLVELYGMLRMLEHLGSTPAVREMIAHYSTFGELVRIDLQRAIGRLGHYAVAALIEAKKHEARKVRRWAQRQLDGMGRAIPGEAVSTSDPVILADVLRAFGRVRDLDATRIILSFANSDRVQLRRAARESIAAMGEPAAFHLRDAYKNLSGAKPPRSWDYRRTARELFRLHDRARLTAVYALLSTGSNALAKGHYEEATQAFDQVLARAPLIEGRSKMAPAYLGQADSLIAKAQRPEALAALRKALRLAPDGPERPKIESRLALLEGQALVEKGTPDRFILRRAIELDPENVEAKKLLASLVEAADARQTKSKRSLAAIVVGVIGLAAIVLLAFWRRPRTKRGPAKESGKATGADDAPLPRTGEKDEPSPGPDSVESA
;
A
#
# COMPACT_ATOMS: atom_id res chain seq x y z
N MET A 1 13.81 -42.62 -64.89
CA MET A 1 12.43 -43.15 -65.00
C MET A 1 11.56 -42.48 -63.94
N ARG A 2 10.50 -41.78 -64.41
CA ARG A 2 9.24 -41.39 -63.75
C ARG A 2 9.27 -40.38 -62.57
N LEU A 3 8.97 -39.14 -62.94
CA LEU A 3 8.33 -38.09 -62.14
C LEU A 3 6.86 -38.45 -61.81
N PRO A 4 6.26 -37.95 -60.73
CA PRO A 4 4.81 -37.96 -60.55
C PRO A 4 4.16 -36.65 -61.03
N THR A 5 3.05 -36.84 -61.71
CA THR A 5 2.22 -35.86 -62.41
C THR A 5 1.22 -35.17 -61.48
N THR A 6 1.07 -33.87 -61.67
CA THR A 6 -0.01 -33.02 -61.16
C THR A 6 -1.26 -33.18 -62.02
N THR A 7 -2.43 -33.31 -61.39
CA THR A 7 -3.76 -33.17 -62.04
C THR A 7 -4.51 -32.01 -61.36
N PRO A 8 -5.19 -31.13 -62.12
CA PRO A 8 -6.01 -30.06 -61.57
C PRO A 8 -7.47 -30.50 -61.44
N ASN A 9 -8.13 -30.15 -60.33
CA ASN A 9 -9.56 -30.34 -60.17
C ASN A 9 -10.25 -28.97 -60.11
N SER A 10 -10.95 -28.64 -61.19
CA SER A 10 -11.82 -27.49 -61.37
C SER A 10 -13.23 -27.83 -60.88
N GLY A 11 -13.60 -27.32 -59.71
CA GLY A 11 -14.94 -27.44 -59.14
C GLY A 11 -15.66 -26.10 -59.07
N LEU A 12 -16.52 -25.86 -60.06
CA LEU A 12 -17.55 -24.82 -60.09
C LEU A 12 -18.43 -24.87 -58.82
N VAL A 13 -18.49 -23.79 -58.04
CA VAL A 13 -19.48 -23.62 -56.98
C VAL A 13 -20.57 -22.67 -57.46
N LYS A 14 -21.75 -23.26 -57.68
CA LYS A 14 -23.04 -22.62 -57.93
C LYS A 14 -23.47 -21.80 -56.71
N VAL A 15 -23.86 -20.55 -56.93
CA VAL A 15 -24.63 -19.72 -56.01
C VAL A 15 -26.10 -20.15 -56.09
N PRO A 16 -26.81 -20.30 -54.96
CA PRO A 16 -28.25 -20.13 -54.95
C PRO A 16 -28.65 -18.88 -54.16
N GLN A 17 -29.29 -17.95 -54.87
CA GLN A 17 -30.23 -16.99 -54.31
C GLN A 17 -31.50 -17.74 -53.90
N GLY A 18 -32.04 -17.41 -52.74
CA GLY A 18 -33.32 -17.90 -52.25
C GLY A 18 -33.74 -17.11 -51.02
N LEU A 19 -34.45 -16.02 -51.24
CA LEU A 19 -35.29 -15.37 -50.24
C LEU A 19 -36.39 -16.36 -49.84
N GLU A 20 -36.60 -16.55 -48.54
CA GLU A 20 -37.97 -16.69 -48.02
C GLU A 20 -38.05 -16.26 -46.55
N GLU A 21 -39.13 -15.56 -46.26
CA GLU A 21 -39.50 -14.96 -44.99
C GLU A 21 -39.80 -16.01 -43.92
N ALA A 22 -39.30 -15.80 -42.70
CA ALA A 22 -39.87 -16.43 -41.52
C ALA A 22 -39.94 -15.44 -40.35
N LYS A 23 -41.15 -14.90 -40.14
CA LYS A 23 -41.58 -14.17 -38.95
C LYS A 23 -41.35 -15.03 -37.71
N GLY A 24 -40.52 -14.57 -36.79
CA GLY A 24 -40.28 -15.20 -35.49
C GLY A 24 -40.04 -14.15 -34.42
N ALA A 25 -41.13 -13.66 -33.82
CA ALA A 25 -41.11 -12.69 -32.74
C ALA A 25 -40.33 -13.23 -31.53
N SER A 26 -39.25 -12.54 -31.14
CA SER A 26 -38.62 -12.72 -29.83
C SER A 26 -38.52 -11.36 -29.14
N ARG A 27 -39.27 -11.26 -28.04
CA ARG A 27 -39.41 -10.09 -27.19
C ARG A 27 -38.07 -9.79 -26.51
N PHE A 28 -37.35 -8.80 -27.02
CA PHE A 28 -36.29 -8.15 -26.25
C PHE A 28 -36.92 -7.18 -25.27
N THR A 29 -36.78 -7.49 -23.98
CA THR A 29 -37.12 -6.59 -22.88
C THR A 29 -36.13 -5.43 -22.86
N THR A 30 -36.60 -4.26 -23.27
CA THR A 30 -35.93 -2.97 -23.11
C THR A 30 -35.81 -2.65 -21.62
N VAL A 31 -34.58 -2.57 -21.11
CA VAL A 31 -34.29 -1.99 -19.80
C VAL A 31 -34.26 -0.47 -19.98
N THR A 32 -35.39 0.18 -19.72
CA THR A 32 -35.48 1.64 -19.63
C THR A 32 -34.90 2.08 -18.29
N ARG A 33 -33.72 2.69 -18.33
CA ARG A 33 -33.11 3.37 -17.18
C ARG A 33 -33.80 4.71 -17.02
N SER A 34 -34.59 4.86 -15.96
CA SER A 34 -35.27 6.10 -15.57
C SER A 34 -34.25 7.19 -15.24
N LEU A 35 -34.17 8.21 -16.08
CA LEU A 35 -33.52 9.49 -15.76
C LEU A 35 -34.50 10.33 -14.93
N HIS A 36 -34.08 10.70 -13.73
CA HIS A 36 -34.75 11.73 -12.94
C HIS A 36 -34.54 13.10 -13.61
N PRO A 37 -35.60 13.92 -13.78
CA PRO A 37 -35.47 15.29 -14.24
C PRO A 37 -35.10 16.20 -13.06
N LEU A 38 -33.95 16.88 -13.15
CA LEU A 38 -33.66 18.04 -12.31
C LEU A 38 -34.32 19.27 -12.94
N ALA A 39 -35.15 19.93 -12.13
CA ALA A 39 -35.84 21.16 -12.49
C ALA A 39 -34.86 22.36 -12.60
N PRO A 40 -35.15 23.37 -13.45
CA PRO A 40 -34.33 24.56 -13.59
C PRO A 40 -34.82 25.72 -12.70
N GLN A 41 -33.94 26.27 -11.87
CA GLN A 41 -34.15 27.57 -11.21
C GLN A 41 -33.13 28.61 -11.72
N ARG A 42 -33.61 29.35 -12.72
CA ARG A 42 -33.62 30.82 -12.89
C ARG A 42 -32.69 31.75 -12.08
N MET A 43 -32.18 32.73 -12.84
CA MET A 43 -31.81 34.14 -12.56
C MET A 43 -30.32 34.38 -12.29
N ALA A 44 -29.55 34.89 -13.27
CA ALA A 44 -29.52 36.27 -13.81
C ALA A 44 -28.95 37.28 -12.80
N LEU A 45 -27.71 37.74 -13.02
CA LEU A 45 -27.33 39.14 -12.78
C LEU A 45 -26.04 39.54 -13.51
N CYS A 46 -26.18 40.57 -14.34
CA CYS A 46 -25.24 41.64 -14.69
C CYS A 46 -23.93 41.36 -15.46
N ALA A 47 -24.02 41.69 -16.75
CA ALA A 47 -22.96 42.25 -17.59
C ALA A 47 -22.43 43.60 -17.04
N VAL A 48 -21.12 43.85 -17.12
CA VAL A 48 -20.46 45.14 -17.47
C VAL A 48 -19.02 44.84 -17.94
N LEU A 49 -18.54 45.64 -18.90
CA LEU A 49 -17.19 45.74 -19.52
C LEU A 49 -16.92 44.76 -20.69
N GLY A 50 -16.97 45.16 -21.96
CA GLY A 50 -16.84 46.50 -22.55
C GLY A 50 -15.45 46.71 -23.12
N ALA A 51 -15.31 46.37 -24.41
CA ALA A 51 -14.46 46.99 -25.42
C ALA A 51 -13.07 47.54 -25.02
N LEU A 52 -12.02 46.84 -25.42
CA LEU A 52 -10.72 47.41 -25.81
C LEU A 52 -9.97 46.41 -26.68
N LEU A 53 -10.23 46.47 -27.99
CA LEU A 53 -9.61 45.67 -29.05
C LEU A 53 -9.20 46.65 -30.16
N ALA A 54 -7.99 47.19 -30.07
CA ALA A 54 -7.26 47.81 -31.18
C ALA A 54 -5.86 48.24 -30.72
N LEU A 55 -4.88 48.12 -31.62
CA LEU A 55 -3.44 48.48 -31.54
C LEU A 55 -2.48 47.38 -31.09
N ALA A 56 -2.24 46.44 -32.00
CA ALA A 56 -0.95 45.75 -32.10
C ALA A 56 -0.11 46.43 -33.21
N PRO A 57 1.16 46.81 -32.98
CA PRO A 57 2.02 47.38 -34.00
C PRO A 57 2.56 46.30 -34.97
N PRO A 58 2.94 46.69 -36.21
CA PRO A 58 3.38 45.76 -37.24
C PRO A 58 4.76 45.17 -36.94
N SER A 59 4.86 43.86 -37.15
CA SER A 59 6.07 43.06 -37.08
C SER A 59 7.17 43.62 -38.00
N LEU A 60 8.31 43.98 -37.40
CA LEU A 60 9.54 44.24 -38.13
C LEU A 60 10.03 42.97 -38.82
N ALA A 61 10.24 43.07 -40.13
CA ALA A 61 10.90 42.08 -40.95
C ALA A 61 12.35 41.88 -40.48
N ALA A 62 12.67 40.65 -40.06
CA ALA A 62 14.05 40.23 -39.80
C ALA A 62 14.72 39.83 -41.12
N GLN A 63 15.84 40.50 -41.42
CA GLN A 63 16.73 40.17 -42.54
C GLN A 63 17.45 38.83 -42.31
N PRO A 64 17.76 38.07 -43.37
CA PRO A 64 18.63 36.91 -43.29
C PRO A 64 20.09 37.37 -43.33
N GLY A 65 20.76 37.34 -42.18
CA GLY A 65 22.17 37.71 -42.05
C GLY A 65 23.00 36.61 -41.40
N SER A 66 23.99 36.14 -42.16
CA SER A 66 25.31 35.70 -41.72
C SER A 66 25.43 34.47 -40.80
N SER A 67 25.82 33.35 -41.42
CA SER A 67 26.99 32.55 -41.06
C SER A 67 27.37 32.48 -39.57
N ALA A 68 26.78 31.53 -38.85
CA ALA A 68 27.26 31.06 -37.55
C ALA A 68 27.74 29.60 -37.69
N SER A 69 28.94 29.40 -38.25
CA SER A 69 29.54 28.07 -38.39
C SER A 69 30.79 27.85 -37.53
N ASP A 70 31.32 28.85 -36.82
CA ASP A 70 32.66 28.74 -36.19
C ASP A 70 32.72 28.88 -34.65
N LEU A 71 31.62 28.66 -33.93
CA LEU A 71 31.63 28.63 -32.45
C LEU A 71 31.36 27.25 -31.84
N ALA A 72 31.52 26.17 -32.60
CA ALA A 72 31.36 24.80 -32.13
C ALA A 72 32.71 24.14 -31.77
N ALA A 73 33.56 24.79 -30.97
CA ALA A 73 34.82 24.19 -30.55
C ALA A 73 35.30 24.67 -29.17
N SER A 74 34.49 24.48 -28.12
CA SER A 74 34.97 24.19 -26.76
C SER A 74 33.78 23.91 -25.83
N SER A 75 33.01 22.85 -26.13
CA SER A 75 32.12 22.27 -25.12
C SER A 75 32.97 21.31 -24.31
N ALA A 76 33.50 21.78 -23.18
CA ALA A 76 34.13 20.94 -22.17
C ALA A 76 33.19 19.75 -21.92
N LYS A 77 33.69 18.54 -22.20
CA LYS A 77 32.93 17.28 -22.22
C LYS A 77 32.26 17.10 -20.85
N ALA A 78 31.00 17.52 -20.75
CA ALA A 78 30.21 17.37 -19.54
C ALA A 78 30.28 15.89 -19.10
N PRO A 79 30.43 15.61 -17.80
CA PRO A 79 30.62 14.25 -17.30
C PRO A 79 29.53 13.35 -17.88
N GLU A 80 29.96 12.29 -18.57
CA GLU A 80 29.08 11.36 -19.25
C GLU A 80 28.31 10.58 -18.19
N ILE A 81 27.13 11.07 -17.81
CA ILE A 81 26.25 10.40 -16.86
C ILE A 81 25.95 9.01 -17.43
N PRO A 82 26.31 7.92 -16.72
CA PRO A 82 26.13 6.57 -17.22
C PRO A 82 24.65 6.34 -17.52
N LEU A 83 24.38 5.68 -18.66
CA LEU A 83 23.01 5.42 -19.08
C LEU A 83 22.30 4.52 -18.05
N PRO A 84 21.07 4.85 -17.64
CA PRO A 84 20.35 4.05 -16.65
C PRO A 84 20.18 2.62 -17.16
N GLU A 85 20.34 1.63 -16.29
CA GLU A 85 20.07 0.25 -16.66
C GLU A 85 18.59 0.04 -16.97
N LEU A 86 18.30 -0.88 -17.90
CA LEU A 86 16.92 -1.22 -18.20
C LEU A 86 16.34 -2.07 -17.06
N PRO A 87 15.22 -1.65 -16.46
CA PRO A 87 14.63 -2.41 -15.39
C PRO A 87 14.12 -3.74 -15.92
N LYS A 88 14.41 -4.81 -15.17
CA LYS A 88 13.93 -6.15 -15.49
C LYS A 88 12.51 -6.31 -14.96
N LEU A 89 11.67 -6.97 -15.73
CA LEU A 89 10.33 -7.29 -15.33
C LEU A 89 10.32 -8.23 -14.13
N GLN A 90 9.47 -7.95 -13.15
CA GLN A 90 9.30 -8.82 -12.00
C GLN A 90 8.82 -10.21 -12.46
N PRO A 91 9.49 -11.29 -12.01
CA PRO A 91 9.10 -12.66 -12.35
C PRO A 91 7.70 -12.96 -11.81
N ILE A 92 6.98 -13.88 -12.47
CA ILE A 92 5.67 -14.36 -12.01
C ILE A 92 5.81 -15.52 -11.00
N THR A 93 7.05 -15.98 -10.76
CA THR A 93 7.31 -17.14 -9.90
C THR A 93 6.74 -16.91 -8.50
N LEU A 94 5.80 -17.76 -8.12
CA LEU A 94 5.30 -17.82 -6.76
C LEU A 94 6.39 -18.43 -5.89
N GLU A 95 6.72 -17.75 -4.80
CA GLU A 95 7.62 -18.31 -3.79
C GLU A 95 6.98 -19.54 -3.14
N PRO A 96 7.77 -20.56 -2.79
CA PRO A 96 7.25 -21.73 -2.11
C PRO A 96 6.56 -21.32 -0.80
N PRO A 97 5.36 -21.83 -0.50
CA PRO A 97 4.64 -21.46 0.72
C PRO A 97 5.40 -21.95 1.95
N ALA A 98 5.34 -21.17 3.04
CA ALA A 98 5.76 -21.64 4.35
C ALA A 98 4.93 -22.87 4.78
N ALA A 99 5.53 -23.74 5.59
CA ALA A 99 4.86 -24.94 6.10
C ALA A 99 3.59 -24.60 6.89
N SER A 100 3.67 -23.59 7.77
CA SER A 100 2.54 -23.10 8.56
C SER A 100 1.35 -22.63 7.72
N VAL A 101 1.60 -21.97 6.59
CA VAL A 101 0.54 -21.54 5.66
C VAL A 101 -0.11 -22.73 4.97
N THR A 102 0.68 -23.76 4.65
CA THR A 102 0.17 -25.01 4.06
C THR A 102 -0.71 -25.76 5.05
N GLU A 103 -0.27 -25.90 6.31
CA GLU A 103 -1.06 -26.50 7.39
C GLU A 103 -2.35 -25.72 7.68
N SER A 104 -2.28 -24.39 7.68
CA SER A 104 -3.46 -23.53 7.81
C SER A 104 -4.45 -23.74 6.66
N LEU A 105 -3.97 -23.88 5.42
CA LEU A 105 -4.83 -24.18 4.27
C LEU A 105 -5.52 -25.54 4.44
N GLU A 106 -4.75 -26.58 4.78
CA GLU A 106 -5.27 -27.94 4.97
C GLU A 106 -6.31 -27.99 6.09
N SER A 107 -6.06 -27.32 7.23
CA SER A 107 -7.03 -27.23 8.33
C SER A 107 -8.35 -26.57 7.89
N ARG A 108 -8.31 -25.51 7.07
CA ARG A 108 -9.52 -24.86 6.55
C ARG A 108 -10.27 -25.74 5.57
N LEU A 109 -9.54 -26.46 4.70
CA LEU A 109 -10.15 -27.40 3.76
C LEU A 109 -10.78 -28.60 4.49
N ASP A 110 -10.15 -29.09 5.55
CA ASP A 110 -10.69 -30.13 6.41
C ASP A 110 -11.96 -29.66 7.14
N GLN A 111 -11.92 -28.46 7.76
CA GLN A 111 -13.10 -27.85 8.39
C GLN A 111 -14.25 -27.67 7.40
N LEU A 112 -13.94 -27.27 6.16
CA LEU A 112 -14.93 -27.12 5.10
C LEU A 112 -15.59 -28.46 4.72
N SER A 113 -14.83 -29.56 4.71
CA SER A 113 -15.37 -30.89 4.42
C SER A 113 -16.34 -31.41 5.49
N HIS A 114 -16.22 -30.89 6.73
CA HIS A 114 -17.12 -31.18 7.85
C HIS A 114 -18.30 -30.19 7.97
N THR A 115 -18.33 -29.14 7.14
CA THR A 115 -19.36 -28.09 7.24
C THR A 115 -20.65 -28.53 6.54
N GLU A 116 -21.78 -28.38 7.22
CA GLU A 116 -23.09 -28.84 6.73
C GLU A 116 -24.01 -27.69 6.30
N ALA A 117 -24.62 -27.84 5.12
CA ALA A 117 -25.72 -26.98 4.69
C ALA A 117 -27.02 -27.79 4.66
N THR A 118 -28.02 -27.43 5.45
CA THR A 118 -29.31 -28.13 5.50
C THR A 118 -30.18 -27.85 4.26
N ASP A 119 -30.08 -26.64 3.69
CA ASP A 119 -30.80 -26.21 2.49
C ASP A 119 -29.80 -25.55 1.53
N PRO A 120 -29.88 -25.80 0.20
CA PRO A 120 -29.11 -25.05 -0.80
C PRO A 120 -29.17 -23.52 -0.69
N LEU A 121 -30.22 -22.96 -0.07
CA LEU A 121 -30.39 -21.52 0.12
C LEU A 121 -30.19 -21.06 1.56
N ALA A 122 -29.85 -21.96 2.49
CA ALA A 122 -29.54 -21.58 3.85
C ALA A 122 -28.25 -20.74 3.89
N PRO A 123 -28.18 -19.70 4.73
CA PRO A 123 -26.92 -19.04 5.01
C PRO A 123 -25.99 -20.06 5.67
N VAL A 124 -24.82 -20.26 5.08
CA VAL A 124 -23.73 -21.07 5.65
C VAL A 124 -22.63 -20.11 6.06
N ASP A 125 -22.19 -20.19 7.31
CA ASP A 125 -21.04 -19.42 7.75
C ASP A 125 -19.75 -20.01 7.16
N LEU A 126 -19.23 -19.34 6.14
CA LEU A 126 -17.96 -19.66 5.50
C LEU A 126 -16.90 -18.60 5.81
N GLY A 127 -17.10 -17.79 6.87
CA GLY A 127 -16.17 -16.73 7.26
C GLY A 127 -14.77 -17.27 7.58
N PHE A 128 -14.69 -18.49 8.11
CA PHE A 128 -13.43 -19.18 8.39
C PHE A 128 -12.61 -19.48 7.13
N LEU A 129 -13.19 -19.52 5.93
CA LEU A 129 -12.39 -19.65 4.70
C LEU A 129 -11.66 -18.34 4.37
N THR A 130 -12.25 -17.21 4.73
CA THR A 130 -11.77 -15.89 4.33
C THR A 130 -11.03 -15.13 5.42
N ALA A 131 -11.11 -15.59 6.67
CA ALA A 131 -10.42 -14.98 7.80
C ALA A 131 -8.90 -15.03 7.62
N ASP A 132 -8.19 -13.91 7.81
CA ASP A 132 -6.73 -13.82 7.82
C ASP A 132 -6.03 -14.36 6.56
N LEU A 133 -6.68 -14.24 5.40
CA LEU A 133 -6.06 -14.59 4.12
C LEU A 133 -4.95 -13.60 3.75
N ASN A 134 -3.74 -14.10 3.50
CA ASN A 134 -2.58 -13.33 3.08
C ASN A 134 -2.12 -13.73 1.65
N ALA A 135 -1.15 -12.99 1.10
CA ALA A 135 -0.64 -13.25 -0.25
C ALA A 135 0.05 -14.62 -0.40
N GLU A 136 0.67 -15.15 0.66
CA GLU A 136 1.33 -16.46 0.68
C GLU A 136 0.33 -17.62 0.50
N MET A 137 -0.93 -17.42 0.91
CA MET A 137 -1.98 -18.41 0.69
C MET A 137 -2.16 -18.79 -0.80
N VAL A 138 -1.83 -17.87 -1.73
CA VAL A 138 -1.88 -18.15 -3.17
C VAL A 138 -0.93 -19.30 -3.55
N SER A 139 0.29 -19.33 -3.00
CA SER A 139 1.25 -20.39 -3.32
C SER A 139 0.91 -21.73 -2.66
N ALA A 140 0.33 -21.70 -1.46
CA ALA A 140 -0.24 -22.89 -0.81
C ALA A 140 -1.39 -23.48 -1.63
N ILE A 141 -2.33 -22.63 -2.08
CA ILE A 141 -3.43 -23.04 -2.97
C ILE A 141 -2.90 -23.58 -4.30
N ALA A 142 -1.88 -22.95 -4.89
CA ALA A 142 -1.26 -23.43 -6.12
C ALA A 142 -0.69 -24.85 -5.96
N ARG A 143 -0.06 -25.14 -4.81
CA ARG A 143 0.46 -26.47 -4.47
C ARG A 143 -0.67 -27.49 -4.29
N ARG A 144 -1.71 -27.17 -3.50
CA ARG A 144 -2.85 -28.07 -3.29
C ARG A 144 -3.63 -28.34 -4.58
N ARG A 145 -3.80 -27.33 -5.44
CA ARG A 145 -4.38 -27.47 -6.79
C ARG A 145 -3.64 -28.53 -7.62
N GLN A 146 -2.31 -28.54 -7.59
CA GLN A 146 -1.52 -29.52 -8.35
C GLN A 146 -1.72 -30.96 -7.83
N ALA A 147 -1.86 -31.15 -6.52
CA ALA A 147 -2.19 -32.44 -5.92
C ALA A 147 -3.60 -32.89 -6.32
N LEU A 148 -4.60 -32.02 -6.15
CA LEU A 148 -5.99 -32.28 -6.52
C LEU A 148 -6.16 -32.57 -8.02
N GLY A 149 -5.35 -31.98 -8.89
CA GLY A 149 -5.35 -32.27 -10.31
C GLY A 149 -5.03 -33.74 -10.66
N LYS A 150 -4.37 -34.47 -9.76
CA LYS A 150 -4.05 -35.90 -9.90
C LYS A 150 -5.08 -36.80 -9.22
N GLU A 151 -5.66 -36.33 -8.12
CA GLU A 151 -6.58 -37.09 -7.26
C GLU A 151 -8.02 -37.05 -7.79
N LEU A 152 -8.48 -35.88 -8.27
CA LEU A 152 -9.88 -35.65 -8.60
C LEU A 152 -10.37 -36.44 -9.83
N ASN A 153 -11.37 -37.29 -9.64
CA ASN A 153 -12.08 -37.94 -10.76
C ASN A 153 -13.04 -36.95 -11.44
N GLY A 154 -12.59 -36.34 -12.54
CA GLY A 154 -13.36 -35.32 -13.26
C GLY A 154 -14.75 -35.75 -13.71
N SER A 155 -14.98 -37.04 -14.00
CA SER A 155 -16.28 -37.55 -14.43
C SER A 155 -17.28 -37.67 -13.26
N ALA A 156 -16.82 -38.15 -12.11
CA ALA A 156 -17.61 -38.24 -10.90
C ALA A 156 -17.92 -36.85 -10.33
N ALA A 157 -16.90 -35.99 -10.27
CA ALA A 157 -17.04 -34.59 -9.87
C ALA A 157 -18.06 -33.83 -10.73
N SER A 158 -18.03 -34.02 -12.05
CA SER A 158 -19.01 -33.42 -12.98
C SER A 158 -20.45 -33.83 -12.66
N ARG A 159 -20.68 -35.13 -12.43
CA ARG A 159 -22.00 -35.66 -12.07
C ARG A 159 -22.50 -35.12 -10.72
N LEU A 160 -21.61 -34.98 -9.74
CA LEU A 160 -21.93 -34.39 -8.43
C LEU A 160 -22.30 -32.92 -8.58
N LEU A 161 -21.51 -32.16 -9.33
CA LEU A 161 -21.73 -30.75 -9.59
C LEU A 161 -23.05 -30.48 -10.34
N ASP A 162 -23.39 -31.30 -11.33
CA ASP A 162 -24.67 -31.18 -12.04
C ASP A 162 -25.88 -31.47 -11.14
N LYS A 163 -25.74 -32.44 -10.22
CA LYS A 163 -26.75 -32.70 -9.18
C LYS A 163 -26.91 -31.51 -8.25
N ALA A 164 -25.82 -30.96 -7.73
CA ALA A 164 -25.82 -29.75 -6.89
C ALA A 164 -26.48 -28.57 -7.62
N ARG A 165 -26.06 -28.27 -8.85
CA ARG A 165 -26.62 -27.18 -9.67
C ARG A 165 -28.11 -27.39 -9.96
N SER A 166 -28.54 -28.63 -10.23
CA SER A 166 -29.95 -28.95 -10.46
C SER A 166 -30.79 -28.73 -9.21
N ALA A 167 -30.31 -29.17 -8.05
CA ALA A 167 -30.96 -28.94 -6.76
C ALA A 167 -31.05 -27.44 -6.43
N GLY A 168 -29.94 -26.70 -6.55
CA GLY A 168 -29.91 -25.25 -6.33
C GLY A 168 -30.84 -24.47 -7.26
N ARG A 169 -30.88 -24.81 -8.57
CA ARG A 169 -31.84 -24.19 -9.51
C ARG A 169 -33.29 -24.46 -9.13
N LYS A 170 -33.61 -25.67 -8.67
CA LYS A 170 -34.96 -26.01 -8.18
C LYS A 170 -35.31 -25.18 -6.93
N ALA A 171 -34.37 -25.05 -5.99
CA ALA A 171 -34.54 -24.24 -4.79
C ALA A 171 -34.78 -22.75 -5.13
N ILE A 172 -33.93 -22.15 -5.98
CA ILE A 172 -34.11 -20.77 -6.46
C ILE A 172 -35.46 -20.59 -7.13
N ARG A 173 -35.86 -21.50 -8.03
CA ARG A 173 -37.17 -21.42 -8.72
C ARG A 173 -38.34 -21.50 -7.73
N LYS A 174 -38.24 -22.33 -6.71
CA LYS A 174 -39.26 -22.46 -5.65
C LYS A 174 -39.35 -21.16 -4.83
N GLN A 175 -38.22 -20.60 -4.41
CA GLN A 175 -38.17 -19.34 -3.67
C GLN A 175 -38.68 -18.17 -4.52
N ARG A 176 -38.32 -18.09 -5.80
CA ARG A 176 -38.81 -17.04 -6.72
C ARG A 176 -40.32 -17.09 -6.91
N LYS A 177 -40.90 -18.29 -6.98
CA LYS A 177 -42.36 -18.48 -6.99
C LYS A 177 -43.00 -18.06 -5.68
N ALA A 178 -42.40 -18.40 -4.54
CA ALA A 178 -42.88 -18.02 -3.21
C ALA A 178 -42.85 -16.49 -3.02
N ASN A 179 -41.76 -15.83 -3.40
CA ASN A 179 -41.62 -14.37 -3.33
C ASN A 179 -42.63 -13.67 -4.25
N LYS A 180 -42.83 -14.19 -5.48
CA LYS A 180 -43.86 -13.69 -6.39
C LYS A 180 -45.27 -13.81 -5.79
N LYS A 181 -45.60 -14.93 -5.13
CA LYS A 181 -46.89 -15.12 -4.45
C LYS A 181 -47.07 -14.15 -3.28
N LYS A 182 -46.00 -13.88 -2.54
CA LYS A 182 -45.99 -12.94 -1.40
C LYS A 182 -45.85 -11.46 -1.82
N LYS A 183 -45.73 -11.15 -3.12
CA LYS A 183 -45.43 -9.81 -3.65
C LYS A 183 -44.21 -9.14 -3.00
N VAL A 184 -43.25 -9.93 -2.50
CA VAL A 184 -42.02 -9.41 -1.91
C VAL A 184 -41.08 -9.01 -3.03
N LYS A 185 -40.79 -7.71 -3.14
CA LYS A 185 -39.76 -7.18 -4.04
C LYS A 185 -38.41 -7.35 -3.35
N GLY A 186 -37.83 -8.54 -3.46
CA GLY A 186 -36.50 -8.85 -2.93
C GLY A 186 -35.50 -9.10 -4.06
N ASP A 187 -34.22 -8.93 -3.75
CA ASP A 187 -33.12 -9.27 -4.66
C ASP A 187 -33.17 -10.75 -5.06
N GLU A 188 -32.74 -11.04 -6.29
CA GLU A 188 -32.67 -12.42 -6.76
C GLU A 188 -31.64 -13.17 -5.91
N PRO A 189 -31.99 -14.35 -5.35
CA PRO A 189 -31.08 -15.08 -4.47
C PRO A 189 -29.76 -15.38 -5.19
N VAL A 190 -28.65 -14.96 -4.57
CA VAL A 190 -27.31 -15.18 -5.11
C VAL A 190 -27.04 -16.69 -5.12
N SER A 191 -26.82 -17.25 -6.30
CA SER A 191 -26.49 -18.68 -6.42
C SER A 191 -25.03 -18.91 -6.05
N ASP A 192 -24.76 -19.48 -4.88
CA ASP A 192 -23.44 -19.96 -4.48
C ASP A 192 -23.35 -21.48 -4.70
N TRP A 193 -22.45 -21.91 -5.55
CA TRP A 193 -22.35 -23.32 -5.92
C TRP A 193 -21.61 -24.14 -4.88
N LEU A 194 -20.73 -23.53 -4.09
CA LEU A 194 -20.11 -24.22 -2.95
C LEU A 194 -21.20 -24.62 -1.95
N VAL A 195 -22.11 -23.70 -1.61
CA VAL A 195 -23.25 -23.99 -0.73
C VAL A 195 -24.14 -25.09 -1.31
N PHE A 196 -24.38 -25.10 -2.62
CA PHE A 196 -25.15 -26.18 -3.26
C PHE A 196 -24.47 -27.55 -3.19
N ILE A 197 -23.13 -27.59 -3.21
CA ILE A 197 -22.36 -28.83 -3.05
C ILE A 197 -22.40 -29.30 -1.60
N LEU A 198 -22.26 -28.39 -0.63
CA LEU A 198 -22.34 -28.67 0.81
C LEU A 198 -23.72 -29.20 1.24
N ALA A 199 -24.78 -28.84 0.50
CA ALA A 199 -26.14 -29.33 0.72
C ALA A 199 -26.41 -30.74 0.16
N LEU A 200 -25.44 -31.38 -0.50
CA LEU A 200 -25.61 -32.74 -1.00
C LEU A 200 -25.41 -33.79 0.12
N PRO A 201 -26.21 -34.88 0.15
CA PRO A 201 -26.13 -35.90 1.20
C PRO A 201 -24.97 -36.91 1.04
N LYS A 202 -23.98 -36.65 0.18
CA LYS A 202 -22.91 -37.62 -0.19
C LYS A 202 -21.53 -37.18 0.33
N ARG A 203 -21.36 -37.11 1.65
CA ARG A 203 -20.16 -36.54 2.29
C ARG A 203 -18.98 -37.50 2.42
N ASP A 204 -19.27 -38.80 2.44
CA ASP A 204 -18.23 -39.83 2.63
C ASP A 204 -17.47 -40.16 1.34
N SER A 205 -17.93 -39.68 0.18
CA SER A 205 -17.21 -39.91 -1.08
C SER A 205 -16.04 -38.95 -1.22
N GLN A 206 -14.84 -39.49 -1.50
CA GLN A 206 -13.64 -38.70 -1.78
C GLN A 206 -13.87 -37.67 -2.90
N ASP A 207 -14.57 -38.06 -3.98
CA ASP A 207 -14.91 -37.16 -5.09
C ASP A 207 -15.71 -35.92 -4.66
N TRP A 208 -16.51 -36.03 -3.59
CA TRP A 208 -17.24 -34.90 -3.03
C TRP A 208 -16.31 -33.99 -2.23
N ARG A 209 -15.42 -34.57 -1.40
CA ARG A 209 -14.43 -33.81 -0.61
C ARG A 209 -13.51 -33.02 -1.53
N ASP A 210 -12.94 -33.67 -2.55
CA ASP A 210 -12.06 -33.02 -3.52
C ASP A 210 -12.78 -31.89 -4.29
N LEU A 211 -14.07 -32.07 -4.59
CA LEU A 211 -14.89 -31.04 -5.24
C LEU A 211 -15.18 -29.85 -4.30
N VAL A 212 -15.45 -30.11 -3.02
CA VAL A 212 -15.64 -29.09 -1.99
C VAL A 212 -14.35 -28.29 -1.80
N GLU A 213 -13.21 -28.98 -1.71
CA GLU A 213 -11.90 -28.33 -1.60
C GLU A 213 -11.60 -27.43 -2.79
N LEU A 214 -11.83 -27.91 -4.01
CA LEU A 214 -11.66 -27.14 -5.25
C LEU A 214 -12.45 -25.82 -5.20
N TYR A 215 -13.72 -25.87 -4.80
CA TYR A 215 -14.58 -24.70 -4.72
C TYR A 215 -14.25 -23.79 -3.52
N GLY A 216 -13.81 -24.37 -2.40
CA GLY A 216 -13.27 -23.64 -1.26
C GLY A 216 -12.05 -22.81 -1.65
N MET A 217 -11.10 -23.39 -2.36
CA MET A 217 -9.93 -22.68 -2.88
C MET A 217 -10.29 -21.55 -3.85
N LEU A 218 -11.23 -21.78 -4.77
CA LEU A 218 -11.71 -20.71 -5.66
C LEU A 218 -12.33 -19.55 -4.90
N ARG A 219 -13.05 -19.83 -3.81
CA ARG A 219 -13.64 -18.82 -2.93
C ARG A 219 -12.57 -18.01 -2.20
N MET A 220 -11.53 -18.67 -1.68
CA MET A 220 -10.39 -18.01 -1.05
C MET A 220 -9.63 -17.11 -2.05
N LEU A 221 -9.38 -17.60 -3.27
CA LEU A 221 -8.74 -16.79 -4.32
C LEU A 221 -9.58 -15.59 -4.75
N GLU A 222 -10.91 -15.75 -4.83
CA GLU A 222 -11.82 -14.65 -5.09
C GLU A 222 -11.75 -13.59 -3.98
N HIS A 223 -11.70 -14.01 -2.71
CA HIS A 223 -11.60 -13.08 -1.58
C HIS A 223 -10.26 -12.34 -1.55
N LEU A 224 -9.16 -13.02 -1.87
CA LEU A 224 -7.83 -12.41 -1.95
C LEU A 224 -7.77 -11.29 -3.00
N GLY A 225 -8.50 -11.42 -4.11
CA GLY A 225 -8.72 -10.34 -5.06
C GLY A 225 -7.46 -9.74 -5.70
N SER A 226 -6.34 -10.45 -5.69
CA SER A 226 -5.05 -9.97 -6.20
C SER A 226 -4.73 -10.52 -7.60
N THR A 227 -3.86 -9.84 -8.36
CA THR A 227 -3.43 -10.33 -9.69
C THR A 227 -2.85 -11.76 -9.62
N PRO A 228 -1.99 -12.13 -8.66
CA PRO A 228 -1.53 -13.50 -8.48
C PRO A 228 -2.67 -14.49 -8.18
N ALA A 229 -3.64 -14.10 -7.34
CA ALA A 229 -4.79 -14.96 -7.05
C ALA A 229 -5.59 -15.26 -8.32
N VAL A 230 -5.85 -14.25 -9.16
CA VAL A 230 -6.56 -14.45 -10.43
C VAL A 230 -5.77 -15.33 -11.40
N ARG A 231 -4.43 -15.21 -11.46
CA ARG A 231 -3.60 -16.14 -12.25
C ARG A 231 -3.82 -17.59 -11.82
N GLU A 232 -3.84 -17.86 -10.51
CA GLU A 232 -4.13 -19.19 -10.00
C GLU A 232 -5.57 -19.62 -10.31
N MET A 233 -6.54 -18.73 -10.26
CA MET A 233 -7.91 -19.05 -10.69
C MET A 233 -7.96 -19.45 -12.18
N ILE A 234 -7.17 -18.80 -13.05
CA ILE A 234 -7.03 -19.19 -14.46
C ILE A 234 -6.33 -20.54 -14.59
N ALA A 235 -5.34 -20.82 -13.75
CA ALA A 235 -4.68 -22.13 -13.69
C ALA A 235 -5.67 -23.24 -13.28
N HIS A 236 -6.59 -22.99 -12.35
CA HIS A 236 -7.70 -23.91 -12.03
C HIS A 236 -8.54 -24.23 -13.26
N TYR A 237 -8.86 -23.24 -14.10
CA TYR A 237 -9.60 -23.49 -15.35
C TYR A 237 -8.78 -24.26 -16.39
N SER A 238 -7.48 -24.05 -16.46
CA SER A 238 -6.59 -24.85 -17.31
C SER A 238 -6.68 -26.34 -16.93
N THR A 239 -6.53 -26.63 -15.63
CA THR A 239 -6.54 -27.99 -15.05
C THR A 239 -7.93 -28.64 -15.10
N PHE A 240 -8.96 -28.00 -14.54
CA PHE A 240 -10.28 -28.63 -14.33
C PHE A 240 -11.31 -28.31 -15.43
N GLY A 241 -11.01 -27.39 -16.34
CA GLY A 241 -11.84 -27.12 -17.52
C GLY A 241 -13.28 -26.70 -17.20
N GLU A 242 -14.25 -27.38 -17.80
CA GLU A 242 -15.67 -27.01 -17.72
C GLU A 242 -16.28 -27.12 -16.33
N LEU A 243 -15.65 -27.86 -15.40
CA LEU A 243 -16.10 -27.98 -14.01
C LEU A 243 -16.24 -26.59 -13.39
N VAL A 244 -15.19 -25.78 -13.49
CA VAL A 244 -15.07 -24.49 -12.80
C VAL A 244 -15.40 -23.27 -13.67
N ARG A 245 -15.63 -23.46 -14.98
CA ARG A 245 -15.70 -22.35 -15.95
C ARG A 245 -16.69 -21.26 -15.57
N ILE A 246 -17.90 -21.64 -15.18
CA ILE A 246 -18.99 -20.69 -14.98
C ILE A 246 -18.83 -19.95 -13.64
N ASP A 247 -18.36 -20.61 -12.58
CA ASP A 247 -18.02 -19.94 -11.31
C ASP A 247 -16.89 -18.96 -11.52
N LEU A 248 -15.85 -19.40 -12.23
CA LEU A 248 -14.71 -18.57 -12.52
C LEU A 248 -15.13 -17.32 -13.29
N GLN A 249 -16.00 -17.46 -14.29
CA GLN A 249 -16.57 -16.33 -15.02
C GLN A 249 -17.32 -15.35 -14.09
N ARG A 250 -18.08 -15.88 -13.11
CA ARG A 250 -18.81 -15.04 -12.16
C ARG A 250 -17.87 -14.35 -11.16
N ALA A 251 -16.90 -15.08 -10.64
CA ALA A 251 -15.91 -14.57 -9.71
C ALA A 251 -15.05 -13.48 -10.38
N ILE A 252 -14.61 -13.70 -11.61
CA ILE A 252 -13.91 -12.68 -12.42
C ILE A 252 -14.79 -11.46 -12.67
N GLY A 253 -16.07 -11.67 -12.98
CA GLY A 253 -17.02 -10.56 -13.13
C GLY A 253 -17.16 -9.73 -11.85
N ARG A 254 -17.10 -10.35 -10.67
CA ARG A 254 -17.11 -9.66 -9.36
C ARG A 254 -15.79 -8.94 -9.07
N LEU A 255 -14.66 -9.55 -9.43
CA LEU A 255 -13.33 -8.96 -9.27
C LEU A 255 -13.09 -7.76 -10.20
N GLY A 256 -13.70 -7.74 -11.38
CA GLY A 256 -13.62 -6.61 -12.31
C GLY A 256 -12.18 -6.26 -12.68
N HIS A 257 -11.72 -5.06 -12.28
CA HIS A 257 -10.40 -4.53 -12.66
C HIS A 257 -9.23 -5.38 -12.19
N TYR A 258 -9.35 -6.04 -11.03
CA TYR A 258 -8.29 -6.91 -10.48
C TYR A 258 -7.98 -8.11 -11.39
N ALA A 259 -8.95 -8.54 -12.22
CA ALA A 259 -8.77 -9.67 -13.12
C ALA A 259 -8.12 -9.31 -14.46
N VAL A 260 -8.07 -8.02 -14.84
CA VAL A 260 -7.68 -7.57 -16.19
C VAL A 260 -6.23 -7.98 -16.52
N ALA A 261 -5.28 -7.75 -15.61
CA ALA A 261 -3.88 -8.07 -15.84
C ALA A 261 -3.66 -9.58 -16.08
N ALA A 262 -4.23 -10.43 -15.23
CA ALA A 262 -4.13 -11.89 -15.37
C ALA A 262 -4.81 -12.39 -16.66
N LEU A 263 -5.94 -11.79 -17.05
CA LEU A 263 -6.63 -12.14 -18.30
C LEU A 263 -5.85 -11.72 -19.55
N ILE A 264 -5.17 -10.57 -19.53
CA ILE A 264 -4.27 -10.16 -20.61
C ILE A 264 -3.16 -11.20 -20.79
N GLU A 265 -2.51 -11.63 -19.71
CA GLU A 265 -1.49 -12.68 -19.75
C GLU A 265 -2.06 -14.00 -20.30
N ALA A 266 -3.28 -14.36 -19.89
CA ALA A 266 -3.96 -15.56 -20.36
C ALA A 266 -4.32 -15.54 -21.86
N LYS A 267 -4.29 -14.39 -22.55
CA LYS A 267 -4.41 -14.32 -24.02
C LYS A 267 -3.28 -15.07 -24.73
N LYS A 268 -2.11 -15.24 -24.10
CA LYS A 268 -0.97 -16.01 -24.63
C LYS A 268 -0.79 -17.39 -23.99
N HIS A 269 -1.75 -17.84 -23.18
CA HIS A 269 -1.72 -19.15 -22.56
C HIS A 269 -1.61 -20.27 -23.61
N GLU A 270 -0.91 -21.37 -23.31
CA GLU A 270 -0.65 -22.48 -24.26
C GLU A 270 -1.94 -23.18 -24.73
N ALA A 271 -2.88 -23.42 -23.80
CA ALA A 271 -4.18 -23.99 -24.11
C ALA A 271 -5.11 -23.00 -24.86
N ARG A 272 -5.53 -23.36 -26.09
CA ARG A 272 -6.43 -22.55 -26.94
C ARG A 272 -7.78 -22.24 -26.29
N LYS A 273 -8.30 -23.14 -25.45
CA LYS A 273 -9.56 -22.96 -24.70
C LYS A 273 -9.46 -21.79 -23.71
N VAL A 274 -8.31 -21.66 -23.04
CA VAL A 274 -8.03 -20.59 -22.06
C VAL A 274 -7.90 -19.26 -22.77
N ARG A 275 -7.14 -19.18 -23.88
CA ARG A 275 -7.02 -17.95 -24.68
C ARG A 275 -8.37 -17.40 -25.13
N ARG A 276 -9.22 -18.24 -25.74
CA ARG A 276 -10.56 -17.84 -26.23
C ARG A 276 -11.51 -17.47 -25.10
N TRP A 277 -11.36 -18.09 -23.94
CA TRP A 277 -12.15 -17.74 -22.77
C TRP A 277 -11.70 -16.39 -22.18
N ALA A 278 -10.39 -16.18 -22.02
CA ALA A 278 -9.83 -14.94 -21.49
C ALA A 278 -10.18 -13.74 -22.39
N GLN A 279 -10.07 -13.89 -23.71
CA GLN A 279 -10.49 -12.87 -24.67
C GLN A 279 -11.97 -12.50 -24.47
N ARG A 280 -12.87 -13.51 -24.40
CA ARG A 280 -14.30 -13.26 -24.17
C ARG A 280 -14.60 -12.59 -22.83
N GLN A 281 -13.82 -12.87 -21.79
CA GLN A 281 -13.96 -12.18 -20.50
C GLN A 281 -13.55 -10.72 -20.63
N LEU A 282 -12.43 -10.42 -21.30
CA LEU A 282 -12.00 -9.05 -21.56
C LEU A 282 -13.01 -8.28 -22.43
N ASP A 283 -13.55 -8.92 -23.48
CA ASP A 283 -14.58 -8.35 -24.33
C ASP A 283 -15.85 -8.04 -23.53
N GLY A 284 -16.31 -8.99 -22.69
CA GLY A 284 -17.49 -8.82 -21.85
C GLY A 284 -17.36 -7.72 -20.78
N MET A 285 -16.13 -7.41 -20.36
CA MET A 285 -15.83 -6.31 -19.45
C MET A 285 -15.58 -4.97 -20.15
N GLY A 286 -15.53 -4.92 -21.49
CA GLY A 286 -15.11 -3.74 -22.25
C GLY A 286 -13.67 -3.32 -21.92
N ARG A 287 -12.76 -4.31 -21.84
CA ARG A 287 -11.32 -4.13 -21.55
C ARG A 287 -10.44 -4.87 -22.55
N ALA A 288 -10.98 -5.17 -23.72
CA ALA A 288 -10.27 -5.88 -24.78
C ALA A 288 -9.20 -5.00 -25.43
N ILE A 289 -9.44 -3.70 -25.50
CA ILE A 289 -8.57 -2.71 -26.12
C ILE A 289 -7.61 -2.17 -25.04
N PRO A 290 -6.30 -2.03 -25.33
CA PRO A 290 -5.34 -1.52 -24.35
C PRO A 290 -5.71 -0.17 -23.72
N GLY A 291 -6.29 0.76 -24.51
CA GLY A 291 -6.73 2.07 -24.02
C GLY A 291 -7.84 1.98 -22.96
N GLU A 292 -8.77 1.02 -23.12
CA GLU A 292 -9.80 0.75 -22.12
C GLU A 292 -9.20 0.01 -20.92
N ALA A 293 -8.32 -0.97 -21.13
CA ALA A 293 -7.69 -1.73 -20.05
C ALA A 293 -6.92 -0.83 -19.06
N VAL A 294 -6.28 0.24 -19.53
CA VAL A 294 -5.52 1.19 -18.68
C VAL A 294 -6.38 2.21 -17.95
N SER A 295 -7.70 2.26 -18.16
CA SER A 295 -8.57 3.30 -17.56
C SER A 295 -8.93 3.04 -16.08
N THR A 296 -8.05 2.35 -15.35
CA THR A 296 -8.27 1.98 -13.94
C THR A 296 -7.79 3.09 -13.00
N SER A 297 -8.57 3.41 -11.97
CA SER A 297 -8.26 4.46 -10.99
C SER A 297 -7.12 4.08 -10.04
N ASP A 298 -7.00 2.79 -9.71
CA ASP A 298 -5.99 2.27 -8.81
C ASP A 298 -4.62 2.15 -9.51
N PRO A 299 -3.57 2.86 -9.03
CA PRO A 299 -2.24 2.79 -9.61
C PRO A 299 -1.58 1.40 -9.51
N VAL A 300 -1.92 0.59 -8.50
CA VAL A 300 -1.32 -0.74 -8.32
C VAL A 300 -1.84 -1.68 -9.41
N ILE A 301 -3.16 -1.72 -9.61
CA ILE A 301 -3.79 -2.50 -10.68
C ILE A 301 -3.29 -2.02 -12.04
N LEU A 302 -3.22 -0.71 -12.25
CA LEU A 302 -2.71 -0.15 -13.50
C LEU A 302 -1.25 -0.56 -13.76
N ALA A 303 -0.39 -0.54 -12.74
CA ALA A 303 0.99 -1.03 -12.86
C ALA A 303 1.03 -2.51 -13.29
N ASP A 304 0.17 -3.34 -12.73
CA ASP A 304 0.07 -4.76 -13.10
C ASP A 304 -0.44 -4.97 -14.53
N VAL A 305 -1.42 -4.16 -14.97
CA VAL A 305 -1.90 -4.17 -16.37
C VAL A 305 -0.79 -3.78 -17.34
N LEU A 306 0.01 -2.75 -17.03
CA LEU A 306 1.16 -2.38 -17.86
C LEU A 306 2.17 -3.54 -17.96
N ARG A 307 2.53 -4.15 -16.82
CA ARG A 307 3.42 -5.32 -16.79
C ARG A 307 2.87 -6.49 -17.59
N ALA A 308 1.56 -6.76 -17.49
CA ALA A 308 0.89 -7.82 -18.25
C ALA A 308 1.04 -7.61 -19.77
N PHE A 309 0.86 -6.38 -20.27
CA PHE A 309 1.12 -6.07 -21.68
C PHE A 309 2.58 -6.26 -22.08
N GLY A 310 3.51 -5.86 -21.20
CA GLY A 310 4.94 -6.11 -21.39
C GLY A 310 5.28 -7.61 -21.52
N ARG A 311 4.69 -8.46 -20.65
CA ARG A 311 4.86 -9.93 -20.69
C ARG A 311 4.36 -10.55 -21.98
N VAL A 312 3.17 -10.12 -22.41
CA VAL A 312 2.49 -10.61 -23.62
C VAL A 312 3.14 -10.08 -24.91
N ARG A 313 3.97 -9.04 -24.78
CA ARG A 313 4.58 -8.28 -25.88
C ARG A 313 3.52 -7.74 -26.85
N ASP A 314 2.47 -7.13 -26.28
CA ASP A 314 1.36 -6.57 -27.06
C ASP A 314 1.79 -5.25 -27.72
N LEU A 315 1.97 -5.28 -29.05
CA LEU A 315 2.49 -4.14 -29.81
C LEU A 315 1.52 -2.94 -29.79
N ASP A 316 0.22 -3.20 -29.80
CA ASP A 316 -0.81 -2.16 -29.84
C ASP A 316 -0.82 -1.34 -28.53
N ALA A 317 -0.37 -1.96 -27.43
CA ALA A 317 -0.23 -1.31 -26.13
C ALA A 317 1.03 -0.45 -26.01
N THR A 318 2.04 -0.60 -26.89
CA THR A 318 3.37 0.03 -26.73
C THR A 318 3.29 1.55 -26.59
N ARG A 319 2.50 2.22 -27.43
CA ARG A 319 2.32 3.68 -27.39
C ARG A 319 1.70 4.15 -26.08
N ILE A 320 0.73 3.40 -25.57
CA ILE A 320 0.06 3.70 -24.30
C ILE A 320 1.04 3.48 -23.14
N ILE A 321 1.82 2.40 -23.14
CA ILE A 321 2.83 2.16 -22.10
C ILE A 321 3.90 3.27 -22.10
N LEU A 322 4.33 3.73 -23.27
CA LEU A 322 5.31 4.82 -23.39
C LEU A 322 4.82 6.13 -22.79
N SER A 323 3.52 6.44 -22.83
CA SER A 323 2.99 7.65 -22.19
C SER A 323 3.13 7.62 -20.66
N PHE A 324 3.17 6.42 -20.05
CA PHE A 324 3.42 6.23 -18.63
C PHE A 324 4.92 6.17 -18.25
N ALA A 325 5.83 6.09 -19.21
CA ALA A 325 7.28 5.99 -18.96
C ALA A 325 7.89 7.26 -18.32
N ASN A 326 7.14 8.37 -18.31
CA ASN A 326 7.43 9.62 -17.59
C ASN A 326 6.34 10.00 -16.59
N SER A 327 5.52 9.06 -16.11
CA SER A 327 4.53 9.36 -15.07
C SER A 327 5.22 9.86 -13.81
N ASP A 328 4.61 10.80 -13.08
CA ASP A 328 5.10 11.26 -11.78
C ASP A 328 5.07 10.14 -10.74
N ARG A 329 4.06 9.26 -10.83
CA ARG A 329 3.90 8.10 -9.95
C ARG A 329 5.01 7.09 -10.21
N VAL A 330 5.88 6.89 -9.22
CA VAL A 330 7.07 6.02 -9.31
C VAL A 330 6.71 4.60 -9.74
N GLN A 331 5.63 4.04 -9.17
CA GLN A 331 5.16 2.69 -9.46
C GLN A 331 4.77 2.52 -10.93
N LEU A 332 3.99 3.45 -11.49
CA LEU A 332 3.56 3.41 -12.90
C LEU A 332 4.74 3.60 -13.85
N ARG A 333 5.61 4.56 -13.54
CA ARG A 333 6.82 4.82 -14.32
C ARG A 333 7.72 3.60 -14.37
N ARG A 334 7.97 2.97 -13.22
CA ARG A 334 8.77 1.75 -13.12
C ARG A 334 8.12 0.61 -13.90
N ALA A 335 6.83 0.35 -13.69
CA ALA A 335 6.09 -0.70 -14.39
C ALA A 335 6.10 -0.49 -15.91
N ALA A 336 5.91 0.74 -16.40
CA ALA A 336 5.98 1.07 -17.82
C ALA A 336 7.37 0.76 -18.41
N ARG A 337 8.45 1.16 -17.72
CA ARG A 337 9.82 0.89 -18.16
C ARG A 337 10.16 -0.60 -18.15
N GLU A 338 9.74 -1.33 -17.11
CA GLU A 338 9.87 -2.79 -17.03
C GLU A 338 9.15 -3.46 -18.22
N SER A 339 7.96 -2.96 -18.56
CA SER A 339 7.14 -3.49 -19.66
C SER A 339 7.79 -3.25 -21.02
N ILE A 340 8.30 -2.05 -21.27
CA ILE A 340 9.03 -1.71 -22.51
C ILE A 340 10.30 -2.55 -22.64
N ALA A 341 11.04 -2.75 -21.54
CA ALA A 341 12.22 -3.61 -21.55
C ALA A 341 11.85 -5.08 -21.87
N ALA A 342 10.72 -5.57 -21.34
CA ALA A 342 10.24 -6.94 -21.59
C ALA A 342 9.74 -7.17 -23.02
N MET A 343 9.17 -6.13 -23.66
CA MET A 343 8.74 -6.18 -25.06
C MET A 343 9.91 -6.49 -25.99
N GLY A 344 11.05 -5.83 -25.80
CA GLY A 344 12.27 -6.07 -26.57
C GLY A 344 12.29 -5.36 -27.92
N GLU A 345 12.93 -6.00 -28.91
CA GLU A 345 13.05 -5.51 -30.28
C GLU A 345 11.73 -5.09 -30.96
N PRO A 346 10.59 -5.80 -30.76
CA PRO A 346 9.31 -5.40 -31.35
C PRO A 346 8.87 -3.96 -30.99
N ALA A 347 9.33 -3.41 -29.87
CA ALA A 347 9.02 -2.03 -29.47
C ALA A 347 9.95 -0.97 -30.10
N ALA A 348 10.99 -1.36 -30.86
CA ALA A 348 12.02 -0.46 -31.35
C ALA A 348 11.47 0.70 -32.19
N PHE A 349 10.52 0.44 -33.08
CA PHE A 349 9.92 1.49 -33.91
C PHE A 349 9.23 2.58 -33.07
N HIS A 350 8.40 2.16 -32.11
CA HIS A 350 7.71 3.09 -31.20
C HIS A 350 8.66 3.87 -30.31
N LEU A 351 9.75 3.25 -29.85
CA LEU A 351 10.80 3.92 -29.08
C LEU A 351 11.50 5.01 -29.89
N ARG A 352 11.81 4.73 -31.17
CA ARG A 352 12.45 5.72 -32.05
C ARG A 352 11.52 6.89 -32.37
N ASP A 353 10.23 6.62 -32.55
CA ASP A 353 9.20 7.64 -32.77
C ASP A 353 9.03 8.53 -31.53
N ALA A 354 8.90 7.93 -30.34
CA ALA A 354 8.84 8.67 -29.07
C ALA A 354 10.11 9.50 -28.82
N TYR A 355 11.29 8.95 -29.11
CA TYR A 355 12.56 9.67 -29.00
C TYR A 355 12.60 10.87 -29.95
N LYS A 356 12.17 10.71 -31.20
CA LYS A 356 12.11 11.81 -32.17
C LYS A 356 11.15 12.90 -31.72
N ASN A 357 9.99 12.53 -31.21
CA ASN A 357 8.99 13.50 -30.73
C ASN A 357 9.49 14.29 -29.52
N LEU A 358 10.28 13.66 -28.63
CA LEU A 358 10.82 14.33 -27.45
C LEU A 358 12.08 15.16 -27.73
N SER A 359 13.00 14.66 -28.57
CA SER A 359 14.31 15.30 -28.84
C SER A 359 14.35 16.17 -30.10
N GLY A 360 13.35 16.06 -30.96
CA GLY A 360 13.33 16.68 -32.30
C GLY A 360 14.19 15.96 -33.35
N ALA A 361 15.13 15.11 -32.93
CA ALA A 361 16.05 14.39 -33.82
C ALA A 361 15.75 12.89 -33.87
N LYS A 362 15.96 12.27 -35.04
CA LYS A 362 15.86 10.81 -35.15
C LYS A 362 17.04 10.16 -34.41
N PRO A 363 16.82 9.06 -33.66
CA PRO A 363 17.93 8.34 -33.06
C PRO A 363 18.81 7.72 -34.17
N PRO A 364 20.13 7.65 -33.98
CA PRO A 364 21.06 7.01 -34.91
C PRO A 364 20.62 5.60 -35.32
N ARG A 365 20.89 5.22 -36.57
CA ARG A 365 20.54 3.87 -37.08
C ARG A 365 21.26 2.74 -36.36
N SER A 366 22.47 3.01 -35.85
CA SER A 366 23.29 2.06 -35.08
C SER A 366 22.77 1.76 -33.69
N TRP A 367 21.79 2.51 -33.18
CA TRP A 367 21.23 2.25 -31.86
C TRP A 367 20.26 1.07 -31.89
N ASP A 368 20.48 0.12 -30.99
CA ASP A 368 19.52 -0.92 -30.67
C ASP A 368 18.33 -0.37 -29.86
N TYR A 369 17.30 -1.20 -29.67
CA TYR A 369 16.14 -0.80 -28.86
C TYR A 369 16.55 -0.47 -27.42
N ARG A 370 17.55 -1.19 -26.87
CA ARG A 370 17.97 -1.01 -25.47
C ARG A 370 18.60 0.35 -25.25
N ARG A 371 19.54 0.75 -26.10
CA ARG A 371 20.16 2.08 -26.06
C ARG A 371 19.13 3.17 -26.31
N THR A 372 18.25 2.99 -27.30
CA THR A 372 17.18 3.96 -27.58
C THR A 372 16.25 4.15 -26.37
N ALA A 373 15.85 3.06 -25.70
CA ALA A 373 15.02 3.13 -24.50
C ALA A 373 15.75 3.82 -23.33
N ARG A 374 17.02 3.47 -23.06
CA ARG A 374 17.82 4.11 -22.01
C ARG A 374 17.99 5.61 -22.24
N GLU A 375 18.25 6.01 -23.48
CA GLU A 375 18.37 7.42 -23.86
C GLU A 375 17.05 8.17 -23.72
N LEU A 376 15.94 7.57 -24.18
CA LEU A 376 14.61 8.13 -23.98
C LEU A 376 14.28 8.31 -22.49
N PHE A 377 14.56 7.31 -21.66
CA PHE A 377 14.34 7.40 -20.22
C PHE A 377 15.23 8.44 -19.56
N ARG A 378 16.49 8.56 -20.00
CA ARG A 378 17.40 9.62 -19.56
C ARG A 378 16.86 11.01 -19.88
N LEU A 379 16.32 11.22 -21.08
CA LEU A 379 15.71 12.50 -21.46
C LEU A 379 14.49 12.84 -20.59
N HIS A 380 13.62 11.86 -20.35
CA HIS A 380 12.49 12.03 -19.44
C HIS A 380 12.93 12.32 -18.00
N ASP A 381 13.92 11.59 -17.50
CA ASP A 381 14.45 11.78 -16.15
C ASP A 381 15.12 13.15 -16.01
N ARG A 382 15.88 13.59 -17.02
CA ARG A 382 16.44 14.94 -17.07
C ARG A 382 15.33 15.99 -17.02
N ALA A 383 14.34 15.92 -17.92
CA ALA A 383 13.25 16.89 -17.97
C ALA A 383 12.49 16.99 -16.64
N ARG A 384 12.19 15.85 -16.02
CA ARG A 384 11.50 15.78 -14.73
C ARG A 384 12.37 16.33 -13.59
N LEU A 385 13.66 15.99 -13.57
CA LEU A 385 14.57 16.40 -12.50
C LEU A 385 15.11 17.83 -12.69
N THR A 386 15.00 18.47 -13.86
CA THR A 386 15.47 19.86 -14.07
C THR A 386 14.89 20.81 -13.03
N ALA A 387 13.57 20.76 -12.79
CA ALA A 387 12.92 21.61 -11.79
C ALA A 387 13.38 21.29 -10.36
N VAL A 388 13.66 20.01 -10.07
CA VAL A 388 14.17 19.56 -8.77
C VAL A 388 15.60 20.04 -8.55
N TYR A 389 16.47 19.93 -9.57
CA TYR A 389 17.84 20.40 -9.50
C TYR A 389 17.95 21.94 -9.46
N ALA A 390 17.02 22.66 -10.10
CA ALA A 390 16.92 24.11 -9.96
C ALA A 390 16.60 24.52 -8.51
N LEU A 391 15.65 23.84 -7.86
CA LEU A 391 15.37 24.07 -6.44
C LEU A 391 16.56 23.67 -5.55
N LEU A 392 17.23 22.57 -5.88
CA LEU A 392 18.43 22.12 -5.17
C LEU A 392 19.56 23.15 -5.25
N SER A 393 19.78 23.75 -6.43
CA SER A 393 20.81 24.78 -6.62
C SER A 393 20.43 26.07 -5.91
N THR A 394 19.17 26.49 -5.92
CA THR A 394 18.66 27.61 -5.11
C THR A 394 18.94 27.38 -3.62
N GLY A 395 18.57 26.22 -3.08
CA GLY A 395 18.82 25.88 -1.68
C GLY A 395 20.31 25.82 -1.33
N SER A 396 21.13 25.28 -2.24
CA SER A 396 22.59 25.23 -2.06
C SER A 396 23.24 26.62 -2.08
N ASN A 397 22.76 27.52 -2.94
CA ASN A 397 23.22 28.91 -3.00
C ASN A 397 22.79 29.70 -1.77
N ALA A 398 21.57 29.49 -1.27
CA ALA A 398 21.11 30.09 -0.02
C ALA A 398 21.93 29.59 1.18
N LEU A 399 22.22 28.29 1.24
CA LEU A 399 23.09 27.70 2.26
C LEU A 399 24.49 28.31 2.23
N ALA A 400 25.09 28.48 1.04
CA ALA A 400 26.40 29.11 0.90
C ALA A 400 26.44 30.58 1.39
N LYS A 401 25.29 31.27 1.38
CA LYS A 401 25.12 32.63 1.91
C LYS A 401 24.74 32.67 3.40
N GLY A 402 24.55 31.52 4.06
CA GLY A 402 24.06 31.44 5.44
C GLY A 402 22.56 31.71 5.59
N HIS A 403 21.80 31.76 4.50
CA HIS A 403 20.34 31.95 4.53
C HIS A 403 19.63 30.61 4.80
N TYR A 404 19.70 30.12 6.03
CA TYR A 404 19.24 28.77 6.38
C TYR A 404 17.72 28.56 6.20
N GLU A 405 16.90 29.57 6.46
CA GLU A 405 15.45 29.48 6.28
C GLU A 405 15.06 29.32 4.80
N GLU A 406 15.62 30.15 3.92
CA GLU A 406 15.41 30.03 2.46
C GLU A 406 15.93 28.69 1.93
N ALA A 407 17.10 28.25 2.42
CA ALA A 407 17.71 26.98 2.02
C ALA A 407 16.81 25.79 2.38
N THR A 408 16.30 25.76 3.61
CA THR A 408 15.44 24.66 4.09
C THR A 408 14.08 24.66 3.41
N GLN A 409 13.48 25.82 3.12
CA GLN A 409 12.25 25.88 2.32
C GLN A 409 12.44 25.29 0.91
N ALA A 410 13.55 25.61 0.23
CA ALA A 410 13.87 25.04 -1.07
C ALA A 410 14.12 23.53 -0.99
N PHE A 411 14.87 23.06 0.01
CA PHE A 411 15.12 21.63 0.22
C PHE A 411 13.86 20.87 0.61
N ASP A 412 12.92 21.47 1.34
CA ASP A 412 11.63 20.87 1.66
C ASP A 412 10.82 20.60 0.38
N GLN A 413 10.82 21.54 -0.57
CA GLN A 413 10.18 21.34 -1.87
C GLN A 413 10.87 20.25 -2.69
N VAL A 414 12.21 20.17 -2.63
CA VAL A 414 12.98 19.09 -3.27
C VAL A 414 12.58 17.74 -2.68
N LEU A 415 12.59 17.60 -1.36
CA LEU A 415 12.28 16.35 -0.67
C LEU A 415 10.81 15.94 -0.84
N ALA A 416 9.90 16.89 -0.96
CA ALA A 416 8.49 16.62 -1.27
C ALA A 416 8.32 16.01 -2.67
N ARG A 417 9.12 16.45 -3.65
CA ARG A 417 9.04 15.95 -5.04
C ARG A 417 9.90 14.70 -5.28
N ALA A 418 11.05 14.62 -4.63
CA ALA A 418 12.03 13.56 -4.78
C ALA A 418 12.61 13.17 -3.40
N PRO A 419 11.87 12.37 -2.59
CA PRO A 419 12.30 11.97 -1.25
C PRO A 419 13.61 11.18 -1.21
N LEU A 420 13.94 10.51 -2.31
CA LEU A 420 15.13 9.66 -2.48
C LEU A 420 16.17 10.29 -3.41
N ILE A 421 16.23 11.63 -3.47
CA ILE A 421 17.23 12.32 -4.30
C ILE A 421 18.66 11.98 -3.85
N GLU A 422 19.55 11.81 -4.83
CA GLU A 422 20.97 11.59 -4.59
C GLU A 422 21.59 12.77 -3.84
N GLY A 423 22.46 12.49 -2.86
CA GLY A 423 23.13 13.53 -2.08
C GLY A 423 22.26 14.23 -1.04
N ARG A 424 21.12 13.63 -0.61
CA ARG A 424 20.25 14.18 0.46
C ARG A 424 21.00 14.60 1.73
N SER A 425 22.10 13.92 2.06
CA SER A 425 22.94 14.21 3.23
C SER A 425 23.59 15.60 3.15
N LYS A 426 23.83 16.14 1.95
CA LYS A 426 24.36 17.49 1.73
C LYS A 426 23.39 18.60 2.13
N MET A 427 22.10 18.27 2.32
CA MET A 427 21.09 19.22 2.81
C MET A 427 21.12 19.36 4.34
N ALA A 428 21.68 18.39 5.06
CA ALA A 428 21.68 18.38 6.53
C ALA A 428 22.28 19.66 7.16
N PRO A 429 23.39 20.23 6.66
CA PRO A 429 23.95 21.48 7.20
C PRO A 429 22.98 22.67 7.19
N ALA A 430 22.06 22.75 6.22
CA ALA A 430 21.07 23.83 6.19
C ALA A 430 20.09 23.73 7.35
N TYR A 431 19.63 22.53 7.68
CA TYR A 431 18.73 22.32 8.82
C TYR A 431 19.46 22.52 10.16
N LEU A 432 20.76 22.22 10.24
CA LEU A 432 21.57 22.52 11.43
C LEU A 432 21.71 24.02 11.64
N GLY A 433 22.08 24.77 10.60
CA GLY A 433 22.14 26.23 10.69
C GLY A 433 20.78 26.86 11.00
N GLN A 434 19.69 26.30 10.46
CA GLN A 434 18.34 26.76 10.80
C GLN A 434 18.02 26.46 12.26
N ALA A 435 18.30 25.26 12.76
CA ALA A 435 18.11 24.90 14.16
C ALA A 435 18.87 25.86 15.08
N ASP A 436 20.13 26.18 14.76
CA ASP A 436 20.95 27.11 15.56
C ASP A 436 20.34 28.52 15.57
N SER A 437 19.82 28.99 14.44
CA SER A 437 19.09 30.27 14.37
C SER A 437 17.79 30.27 15.19
N LEU A 438 17.08 29.14 15.25
CA LEU A 438 15.84 28.98 16.01
C LEU A 438 16.11 28.86 17.50
N ILE A 439 17.20 28.20 17.90
CA ILE A 439 17.67 28.15 19.30
C ILE A 439 17.98 29.56 19.79
N ALA A 440 18.69 30.37 18.98
CA ALA A 440 18.99 31.76 19.31
C ALA A 440 17.72 32.62 19.47
N LYS A 441 16.65 32.32 18.72
CA LYS A 441 15.33 32.96 18.82
C LYS A 441 14.42 32.37 19.92
N ALA A 442 14.93 31.40 20.70
CA ALA A 442 14.16 30.63 21.68
C ALA A 442 12.94 29.85 21.11
N GLN A 443 12.93 29.56 19.80
CA GLN A 443 11.90 28.78 19.11
C GLN A 443 12.21 27.27 19.17
N ARG A 444 12.21 26.72 20.39
CA ARG A 444 12.63 25.34 20.66
C ARG A 444 11.88 24.22 19.91
N PRO A 445 10.54 24.22 19.76
CA PRO A 445 9.86 23.11 19.09
C PRO A 445 10.25 23.01 17.61
N GLU A 446 10.43 24.16 16.95
CA GLU A 446 10.86 24.24 15.55
C GLU A 446 12.32 23.82 15.40
N ALA A 447 13.19 24.21 16.34
CA ALA A 447 14.58 23.76 16.38
C ALA A 447 14.70 22.23 16.52
N LEU A 448 13.91 21.61 17.39
CA LEU A 448 13.85 20.15 17.54
C LEU A 448 13.40 19.47 16.24
N ALA A 449 12.40 20.01 15.55
CA ALA A 449 11.94 19.47 14.28
C ALA A 449 13.04 19.53 13.19
N ALA A 450 13.79 20.65 13.13
CA ALA A 450 14.91 20.82 12.22
C ALA A 450 16.07 19.84 12.51
N LEU A 451 16.46 19.67 13.78
CA LEU A 451 17.50 18.72 14.19
C LEU A 451 17.12 17.27 13.85
N ARG A 452 15.88 16.86 14.15
CA ARG A 452 15.38 15.52 13.79
C ARG A 452 15.41 15.29 12.28
N LYS A 453 15.12 16.33 11.49
CA LYS A 453 15.18 16.26 10.04
C LYS A 453 16.62 16.14 9.53
N ALA A 454 17.56 16.91 10.09
CA ALA A 454 18.98 16.79 9.79
C ALA A 454 19.49 15.36 10.06
N LEU A 455 19.11 14.77 11.19
CA LEU A 455 19.47 13.39 11.56
C LEU A 455 18.93 12.36 10.55
N ARG A 456 17.68 12.50 10.11
CA ARG A 456 17.09 11.61 9.07
C ARG A 456 17.77 11.74 7.71
N LEU A 457 18.28 12.93 7.38
CA LEU A 457 18.96 13.18 6.10
C LEU A 457 20.38 12.61 6.08
N ALA A 458 21.08 12.65 7.21
CA ALA A 458 22.44 12.15 7.37
C ALA A 458 22.56 11.24 8.61
N PRO A 459 21.96 10.03 8.59
CA PRO A 459 21.95 9.14 9.75
C PRO A 459 23.34 8.65 10.14
N ASP A 460 24.27 8.57 9.19
CA ASP A 460 25.64 8.11 9.39
C ASP A 460 26.66 9.25 9.20
N GLY A 461 26.20 10.51 9.33
CA GLY A 461 27.04 11.68 9.14
C GLY A 461 28.02 11.91 10.30
N PRO A 462 29.18 12.55 10.06
CA PRO A 462 30.16 12.85 11.12
C PRO A 462 29.60 13.80 12.20
N GLU A 463 28.61 14.62 11.84
CA GLU A 463 27.94 15.54 12.78
C GLU A 463 26.84 14.87 13.61
N ARG A 464 26.49 13.60 13.33
CA ARG A 464 25.44 12.86 14.06
C ARG A 464 25.53 12.98 15.59
N PRO A 465 26.68 12.70 16.25
CA PRO A 465 26.78 12.80 17.71
C PRO A 465 26.49 14.22 18.23
N LYS A 466 26.91 15.26 17.49
CA LYS A 466 26.61 16.65 17.87
C LYS A 466 25.12 16.97 17.72
N ILE A 467 24.47 16.47 16.68
CA ILE A 467 23.02 16.64 16.47
C ILE A 467 22.24 15.95 17.60
N GLU A 468 22.59 14.71 17.93
CA GLU A 468 21.96 13.95 19.01
C GLU A 468 22.20 14.63 20.37
N SER A 469 23.40 15.16 20.61
CA SER A 469 23.70 15.93 21.82
C SER A 469 22.84 17.18 21.94
N ARG A 470 22.70 17.98 20.88
CA ARG A 470 21.84 19.17 20.86
C ARG A 470 20.36 18.82 21.07
N LEU A 471 19.91 17.72 20.49
CA LEU A 471 18.54 17.25 20.66
C LEU A 471 18.27 16.84 22.12
N ALA A 472 19.16 16.08 22.73
CA ALA A 472 19.10 15.72 24.15
C ALA A 472 19.13 16.97 25.06
N LEU A 473 19.97 17.96 24.74
CA LEU A 473 20.00 19.23 25.46
C LEU A 473 18.64 19.95 25.46
N LEU A 474 18.03 20.13 24.27
CA LEU A 474 16.75 20.82 24.14
C LEU A 474 15.59 20.05 24.79
N GLU A 475 15.60 18.72 24.72
CA GLU A 475 14.62 17.87 25.42
C GLU A 475 14.80 17.96 26.94
N GLY A 476 16.05 17.95 27.43
CA GLY A 476 16.37 18.19 28.83
C GLY A 476 15.88 19.56 29.32
N GLN A 477 16.09 20.63 28.56
CA GLN A 477 15.56 21.96 28.87
C GLN A 477 14.02 21.97 28.97
N ALA A 478 13.33 21.32 28.03
CA ALA A 478 11.88 21.22 28.04
C ALA A 478 11.36 20.45 29.27
N LEU A 479 12.08 19.42 29.73
CA LEU A 479 11.74 18.68 30.95
C LEU A 479 11.96 19.52 32.22
N VAL A 480 13.00 20.34 32.26
CA VAL A 480 13.25 21.28 33.36
C VAL A 480 12.10 22.27 33.48
N GLU A 481 11.63 22.83 32.36
CA GLU A 481 10.50 23.77 32.34
C GLU A 481 9.18 23.14 32.77
N LYS A 482 8.97 21.87 32.45
CA LYS A 482 7.82 21.09 32.96
C LYS A 482 7.92 20.75 34.44
N GLY A 483 9.04 21.05 35.10
CA GLY A 483 9.29 20.72 36.50
C GLY A 483 9.70 19.26 36.75
N THR A 484 10.01 18.51 35.70
CA THR A 484 10.44 17.10 35.76
C THR A 484 11.87 16.95 35.21
N PRO A 485 12.88 17.60 35.82
CA PRO A 485 14.24 17.60 35.28
C PRO A 485 14.85 16.19 35.27
N ASP A 486 15.37 15.77 34.12
CA ASP A 486 16.09 14.50 33.96
C ASP A 486 17.59 14.72 33.71
N ARG A 487 18.42 14.27 34.66
CA ARG A 487 19.88 14.38 34.59
C ARG A 487 20.48 13.41 33.58
N PHE A 488 19.84 12.27 33.31
CA PHE A 488 20.38 11.25 32.42
C PHE A 488 20.44 11.75 30.98
N ILE A 489 19.42 12.49 30.54
CA ILE A 489 19.39 13.09 29.20
C ILE A 489 20.53 14.09 29.00
N LEU A 490 20.81 14.93 30.00
CA LEU A 490 21.92 15.90 29.93
C LEU A 490 23.30 15.23 30.01
N ARG A 491 23.45 14.17 30.81
CA ARG A 491 24.67 13.36 30.80
C ARG A 491 24.89 12.71 29.44
N ARG A 492 23.83 12.15 28.84
CA ARG A 492 23.88 11.59 27.50
C ARG A 492 24.30 12.63 26.46
N ALA A 493 23.79 13.87 26.56
CA ALA A 493 24.22 14.96 25.69
C ALA A 493 25.74 15.22 25.78
N ILE A 494 26.31 15.18 27.00
CA ILE A 494 27.75 15.38 27.24
C ILE A 494 28.58 14.17 26.79
N GLU A 495 28.07 12.95 26.95
CA GLU A 495 28.72 11.74 26.44
C GLU A 495 28.82 11.74 24.91
N LEU A 496 27.76 12.19 24.24
CA LEU A 496 27.70 12.29 22.78
C LEU A 496 28.58 13.41 22.24
N ASP A 497 28.57 14.57 22.90
CA ASP A 497 29.42 15.71 22.56
C ASP A 497 30.06 16.29 23.83
N PRO A 498 31.30 15.88 24.15
CA PRO A 498 32.03 16.39 25.30
C PRO A 498 32.27 17.91 25.26
N GLU A 499 32.13 18.57 24.11
CA GLU A 499 32.31 20.01 23.97
C GLU A 499 31.02 20.81 24.21
N ASN A 500 29.88 20.15 24.47
CA ASN A 500 28.60 20.82 24.70
C ASN A 500 28.57 21.56 26.06
N VAL A 501 29.02 22.82 26.06
CA VAL A 501 29.13 23.68 27.24
C VAL A 501 27.76 23.96 27.88
N GLU A 502 26.70 24.09 27.08
CA GLU A 502 25.36 24.37 27.58
C GLU A 502 24.78 23.20 28.37
N ALA A 503 24.97 21.96 27.87
CA ALA A 503 24.57 20.75 28.60
C ALA A 503 25.31 20.65 29.95
N LYS A 504 26.60 20.95 29.99
CA LYS A 504 27.38 20.98 31.24
C LYS A 504 26.85 22.02 32.23
N LYS A 505 26.57 23.24 31.76
CA LYS A 505 26.02 24.32 32.59
C LYS A 505 24.65 23.97 33.15
N LEU A 506 23.76 23.42 32.31
CA LEU A 506 22.41 23.03 32.72
C LEU A 506 22.44 21.84 33.70
N LEU A 507 23.34 20.87 33.49
CA LEU A 507 23.52 19.78 34.45
C LEU A 507 24.03 20.29 35.80
N ALA A 508 25.01 21.20 35.80
CA ALA A 508 25.56 21.80 37.03
C ALA A 508 24.47 22.55 37.82
N SER A 509 23.64 23.37 37.15
CA SER A 509 22.56 24.09 37.82
C SER A 509 21.51 23.17 38.43
N LEU A 510 21.21 22.02 37.79
CA LEU A 510 20.32 21.00 38.35
C LEU A 510 20.94 20.21 39.52
N VAL A 511 22.26 20.09 39.56
CA VAL A 511 22.97 19.51 40.70
C VAL A 511 22.91 20.46 41.89
N GLU A 512 23.31 21.72 41.70
CA GLU A 512 23.24 22.76 42.72
C GLU A 512 21.82 22.94 43.29
N ALA A 513 20.80 22.97 42.42
CA ALA A 513 19.40 23.10 42.84
C ALA A 513 18.93 21.91 43.69
N ALA A 514 19.39 20.69 43.40
CA ALA A 514 19.03 19.52 44.21
C ALA A 514 19.78 19.50 45.55
N ASP A 515 21.06 19.88 45.56
CA ASP A 515 21.84 19.97 46.80
C ASP A 515 21.27 21.04 47.74
N ALA A 516 20.80 22.17 47.18
CA ALA A 516 20.07 23.20 47.93
C ALA A 516 18.74 22.67 48.51
N ARG A 517 18.00 21.82 47.77
CA ARG A 517 16.77 21.17 48.28
C ARG A 517 17.10 20.13 49.35
N GLN A 518 18.15 19.34 49.18
CA GLN A 518 18.56 18.32 50.15
C GLN A 518 19.05 18.94 51.45
N THR A 519 19.82 20.04 51.39
CA THR A 519 20.25 20.78 52.58
C THR A 519 19.07 21.44 53.30
N LYS A 520 18.09 22.03 52.57
CA LYS A 520 16.84 22.50 53.15
C LYS A 520 16.05 21.37 53.83
N SER A 521 15.92 20.21 53.18
CA SER A 521 15.25 19.03 53.73
C SER A 521 15.94 18.50 54.99
N LYS A 522 17.29 18.43 54.98
CA LYS A 522 18.08 18.05 56.17
C LYS A 522 17.92 19.06 57.30
N ARG A 523 17.86 20.36 57.00
CA ARG A 523 17.61 21.41 58.01
C ARG A 523 16.18 21.35 58.56
N SER A 524 15.17 21.13 57.72
CA SER A 524 13.78 20.97 58.18
C SER A 524 13.60 19.68 58.99
N LEU A 525 14.25 18.58 58.58
CA LEU A 525 14.27 17.34 59.36
C LEU A 525 14.97 17.56 60.71
N ALA A 526 16.12 18.23 60.74
CA ALA A 526 16.81 18.57 61.98
C ALA A 526 15.94 19.48 62.87
N ALA A 527 15.24 20.46 62.31
CA ALA A 527 14.30 21.31 63.05
C ALA A 527 13.11 20.51 63.59
N ILE A 528 12.57 19.55 62.83
CA ILE A 528 11.53 18.63 63.30
C ILE A 528 12.07 17.75 64.43
N VAL A 529 13.27 17.18 64.30
CA VAL A 529 13.89 16.34 65.34
C VAL A 529 14.14 17.15 66.61
N VAL A 530 14.68 18.36 66.52
CA VAL A 530 14.87 19.25 67.68
C VAL A 530 13.53 19.66 68.29
N GLY A 531 12.52 19.93 67.47
CA GLY A 531 11.16 20.21 67.92
C GLY A 531 10.56 19.04 68.69
N VAL A 532 10.71 17.81 68.20
CA VAL A 532 10.24 16.58 68.85
C VAL A 532 10.99 16.33 70.16
N ILE A 533 12.32 16.51 70.20
CA ILE A 533 13.12 16.38 71.42
C ILE A 533 12.72 17.43 72.45
N GLY A 534 12.52 18.68 72.03
CA GLY A 534 12.04 19.76 72.90
C GLY A 534 10.66 19.48 73.47
N LEU A 535 9.74 18.96 72.64
CA LEU A 535 8.38 18.61 73.07
C LEU A 535 8.39 17.39 74.01
N ALA A 536 9.25 16.40 73.76
CA ALA A 536 9.47 15.28 74.68
C ALA A 536 10.06 15.74 76.02
N ALA A 537 11.00 16.69 76.03
CA ALA A 537 11.55 17.27 77.25
C ALA A 537 10.50 18.07 78.04
N ILE A 538 9.62 18.82 77.37
CA ILE A 538 8.49 19.53 78.00
C ILE A 538 7.49 18.54 78.61
N VAL A 539 7.17 17.45 77.90
CA VAL A 539 6.30 16.38 78.43
C VAL A 539 6.93 15.70 79.64
N LEU A 540 8.25 15.44 79.61
CA LEU A 540 8.98 14.85 80.74
C LEU A 540 9.01 15.79 81.96
N LEU A 541 9.18 17.10 81.75
CA LEU A 541 9.13 18.14 82.79
C LEU A 541 7.72 18.33 83.36
N ALA A 542 6.68 18.23 82.53
CA ALA A 542 5.30 18.26 82.97
C ALA A 542 4.92 17.00 83.77
N PHE A 543 5.56 15.86 83.47
CA PHE A 543 5.38 14.61 84.22
C PHE A 543 6.10 14.64 85.58
N TRP A 544 7.19 15.40 85.72
CA TRP A 544 7.92 15.58 86.99
C TRP A 544 7.32 16.66 87.93
N ARG A 545 6.43 17.52 87.43
CA ARG A 545 5.83 18.65 88.18
C ARG A 545 4.34 18.49 88.54
N ARG A 546 3.84 17.27 88.78
CA ARG A 546 2.48 17.11 89.31
C ARG A 546 2.40 16.46 90.70
N PRO A 547 2.03 17.23 91.74
CA PRO A 547 1.70 16.71 93.06
C PRO A 547 0.40 15.90 93.05
N ARG A 548 0.41 14.83 93.86
CA ARG A 548 -0.75 14.04 94.28
C ARG A 548 -1.81 14.96 94.90
N THR A 549 -3.09 14.82 94.51
CA THR A 549 -4.19 14.49 95.43
C THR A 549 -5.57 14.38 94.76
N LYS A 550 -6.29 13.32 95.16
CA LYS A 550 -7.74 13.18 95.50
C LYS A 550 -8.76 13.47 94.37
N ARG A 551 -9.45 12.50 93.78
CA ARG A 551 -10.39 11.43 94.24
C ARG A 551 -11.82 11.95 94.56
N GLY A 552 -12.74 11.72 93.60
CA GLY A 552 -14.20 11.48 93.77
C GLY A 552 -15.16 12.55 93.19
N PRO A 553 -16.43 12.22 92.85
CA PRO A 553 -16.95 10.98 92.24
C PRO A 553 -17.94 11.18 91.06
N ALA A 554 -18.07 10.11 90.28
CA ALA A 554 -19.19 9.56 89.48
C ALA A 554 -20.38 10.43 89.01
N LYS A 555 -20.65 10.35 87.69
CA LYS A 555 -22.02 10.24 87.15
C LYS A 555 -22.05 9.27 85.96
N GLU A 556 -22.93 8.27 86.05
CA GLU A 556 -23.18 7.17 85.13
C GLU A 556 -24.14 7.50 83.97
N SER A 557 -24.19 6.56 83.01
CA SER A 557 -25.14 6.30 81.90
C SER A 557 -24.69 6.80 80.50
N GLY A 558 -24.61 5.97 79.44
CA GLY A 558 -24.86 4.53 79.27
C GLY A 558 -24.40 4.05 77.87
N LYS A 559 -23.87 2.81 77.80
CA LYS A 559 -24.24 1.65 76.93
C LYS A 559 -24.51 1.95 75.43
N ALA A 560 -23.90 1.31 74.42
CA ALA A 560 -23.80 -0.12 74.10
C ALA A 560 -22.75 -0.33 72.96
N THR A 561 -21.67 -1.10 73.13
CA THR A 561 -21.40 -2.52 72.76
C THR A 561 -21.32 -2.90 71.26
N GLY A 562 -20.18 -3.50 70.89
CA GLY A 562 -19.93 -4.33 69.69
C GLY A 562 -18.46 -4.24 69.24
N ALA A 563 -17.53 -4.96 69.87
CA ALA A 563 -16.97 -6.28 69.45
C ALA A 563 -16.09 -6.16 68.18
N ASP A 564 -14.76 -6.11 68.34
CA ASP A 564 -13.82 -7.26 68.32
C ASP A 564 -13.84 -8.00 66.97
N ASP A 565 -12.78 -7.81 66.18
CA ASP A 565 -11.84 -8.88 65.81
C ASP A 565 -10.74 -8.35 64.88
N ALA A 566 -9.51 -8.35 65.40
CA ALA A 566 -8.30 -8.60 64.64
C ALA A 566 -8.08 -10.13 64.67
N PRO A 567 -7.41 -10.77 63.69
CA PRO A 567 -5.94 -10.70 63.68
C PRO A 567 -5.26 -10.82 62.28
N LEU A 568 -4.00 -10.42 62.32
CA LEU A 568 -2.84 -10.77 61.48
C LEU A 568 -2.72 -12.28 61.16
N PRO A 569 -1.67 -12.78 60.45
CA PRO A 569 -0.76 -12.17 59.46
C PRO A 569 -0.61 -13.07 58.19
N ARG A 570 0.11 -12.59 57.16
CA ARG A 570 1.21 -13.39 56.58
C ARG A 570 2.10 -12.57 55.64
N THR A 571 3.38 -12.70 55.94
CA THR A 571 4.56 -12.37 55.17
C THR A 571 4.66 -13.20 53.89
N GLY A 572 5.20 -12.60 52.84
CA GLY A 572 6.08 -13.29 51.89
C GLY A 572 5.69 -13.16 50.43
N GLU A 573 6.70 -12.86 49.61
CA GLU A 573 6.79 -13.07 48.15
C GLU A 573 6.41 -11.85 47.31
N LYS A 574 7.36 -10.96 47.00
CA LYS A 574 8.36 -10.99 45.90
C LYS A 574 7.82 -10.33 44.62
N ASP A 575 8.68 -9.45 44.10
CA ASP A 575 8.82 -9.02 42.71
C ASP A 575 7.86 -7.93 42.16
N GLU A 576 8.29 -6.67 42.27
CA GLU A 576 8.34 -5.76 41.12
C GLU A 576 9.58 -6.12 40.26
N PRO A 577 9.78 -5.60 39.04
CA PRO A 577 8.86 -5.09 38.02
C PRO A 577 9.22 -5.60 36.61
N SER A 578 8.36 -5.46 35.60
CA SER A 578 8.85 -5.25 34.22
C SER A 578 7.76 -4.74 33.27
N PRO A 579 7.98 -3.61 32.58
CA PRO A 579 7.44 -3.40 31.25
C PRO A 579 8.32 -4.17 30.25
N GLY A 580 7.71 -5.08 29.49
CA GLY A 580 8.40 -5.86 28.47
C GLY A 580 8.74 -5.02 27.24
N PRO A 581 9.85 -5.35 26.55
CA PRO A 581 10.44 -4.56 25.47
C PRO A 581 9.85 -4.87 24.09
N ASP A 582 10.22 -4.02 23.13
CA ASP A 582 10.27 -4.33 21.71
C ASP A 582 10.92 -5.70 21.45
N SER A 583 10.37 -6.42 20.47
CA SER A 583 11.14 -7.38 19.68
C SER A 583 10.84 -7.12 18.21
N VAL A 584 11.81 -6.44 17.60
CA VAL A 584 12.13 -6.56 16.18
C VAL A 584 12.45 -8.03 15.92
N GLU A 585 11.81 -8.64 14.92
CA GLU A 585 12.53 -9.50 13.97
C GLU A 585 11.77 -9.61 12.64
N SER A 586 12.41 -9.07 11.60
CA SER A 586 12.51 -9.64 10.25
C SER A 586 11.26 -10.19 9.56
N ALA A 587 10.70 -9.36 8.67
CA ALA A 587 10.57 -9.63 7.23
C ALA A 587 10.53 -8.31 6.44
#